data_AF-A0A377CFH7-F1
#
_entry.id   AF-A0A377CFH7-F1
#
_cell.length_a   1.000
_cell.length_b   1.000
_cell.length_c   1.000
_cell.angle_alpha   90.00
_cell.angle_beta   90.00
_cell.angle_gamma   90.00
#
_symmetry.space_group_name_H-M   'P 1'
#
loop_
_entity.id
_entity.type
_entity.pdbx_description
1 polymer ?
#
loop_
_entity_poly.entity_id
_entity_poly.type
_entity_poly.pdbx_seq_one_letter_code
_entity_poly.pdbx_strand_id
1 'polypeptide(L)'
;MVDLAGDISPLLELDSDTLRERLYTAKTDLGDNAAVPVKLVHINKCPVLAQANTLRPEDADRLGINRQHCLDNLKILRENPQVREKVVAIFAEAEPFTPSDNVDAQLYNGFFSDADRAAMKIVLETEPRNLPALDITFVDKRIEKLLFNYRARNFPGRWIMPSSNAGWSTAARSSRPSFYKVMQMNCRCWHNNMPITKRKWRC
;
A
#
# COMPACT_ATOMS: atom_id res chain seq x y z
N MET A 1 -11.85 3.64 9.68
CA MET A 1 -11.96 4.26 11.02
C MET A 1 -12.55 5.65 10.84
N VAL A 2 -13.39 6.10 11.76
CA VAL A 2 -13.95 7.46 11.76
C VAL A 2 -13.25 8.27 12.84
N ASP A 3 -12.84 9.49 12.52
CA ASP A 3 -12.31 10.44 13.49
C ASP A 3 -13.46 11.08 14.26
N LEU A 4 -13.54 10.79 15.57
CA LEU A 4 -14.61 11.29 16.44
C LEU A 4 -14.45 12.77 16.79
N ALA A 5 -13.25 13.34 16.61
CA ALA A 5 -13.01 14.76 16.83
C ALA A 5 -13.47 15.62 15.64
N GLY A 6 -13.62 15.02 14.45
CA GLY A 6 -14.10 15.70 13.26
C GLY A 6 -15.62 15.88 13.22
N ASP A 7 -16.08 16.64 12.22
CA ASP A 7 -17.49 16.80 11.93
C ASP A 7 -18.04 15.58 11.17
N ILE A 8 -18.99 14.87 11.77
CA ILE A 8 -19.62 13.67 11.21
C ILE A 8 -20.86 13.98 10.36
N SER A 9 -21.32 15.22 10.31
CA SER A 9 -22.51 15.64 9.54
C SER A 9 -22.45 15.19 8.07
N PRO A 10 -21.31 15.31 7.35
CA PRO A 10 -21.21 14.83 5.98
C PRO A 10 -21.52 13.34 5.83
N LEU A 11 -21.16 12.50 6.80
CA LEU A 11 -21.40 11.06 6.76
C LEU A 11 -22.89 10.71 6.90
N LEU A 12 -23.65 11.56 7.57
CA LEU A 12 -25.08 11.38 7.80
C LEU A 12 -25.88 11.86 6.58
N GLU A 13 -25.54 13.04 6.07
CA GLU A 13 -26.32 13.77 5.07
C GLU A 13 -26.02 13.33 3.63
N LEU A 14 -24.75 13.10 3.29
CA LEU A 14 -24.32 12.88 1.91
C LEU A 14 -24.38 11.40 1.51
N ASP A 15 -24.47 11.16 0.21
CA ASP A 15 -24.35 9.83 -0.40
C ASP A 15 -22.88 9.40 -0.57
N SER A 16 -22.67 8.13 -0.92
CA SER A 16 -21.33 7.55 -1.04
C SER A 16 -20.48 8.17 -2.15
N ASP A 17 -21.07 8.60 -3.26
CA ASP A 17 -20.30 9.14 -4.40
C ASP A 17 -19.84 10.56 -4.10
N THR A 18 -20.72 11.41 -3.57
CA THR A 18 -20.33 12.76 -3.11
C THR A 18 -19.29 12.69 -1.98
N LEU A 19 -19.42 11.73 -1.05
CA LEU A 19 -18.41 11.53 0.00
C LEU A 19 -17.06 11.09 -0.56
N ARG A 20 -17.05 10.27 -1.62
CA ARG A 20 -15.84 9.82 -2.30
C ARG A 20 -15.11 10.98 -2.96
N GLU A 21 -15.83 11.82 -3.71
CA GLU A 21 -15.26 13.03 -4.32
C GLU A 21 -14.61 13.92 -3.26
N ARG A 22 -15.33 14.22 -2.17
CA ARG A 22 -14.80 15.03 -1.06
C ARG A 22 -13.60 14.41 -0.36
N LEU A 23 -13.51 13.08 -0.30
CA LEU A 23 -12.39 12.38 0.32
C LEU A 23 -11.10 12.52 -0.49
N TYR A 24 -11.20 12.60 -1.82
CA TYR A 24 -10.05 12.72 -2.72
C TYR A 24 -9.73 14.16 -3.14
N THR A 25 -10.59 15.13 -2.82
CA THR A 25 -10.31 16.56 -2.99
C THR A 25 -9.36 17.07 -1.90
N ALA A 26 -8.37 17.86 -2.30
CA ALA A 26 -7.42 18.46 -1.36
C ALA A 26 -8.11 19.46 -0.42
N LYS A 27 -7.68 19.54 0.84
CA LYS A 27 -8.27 20.42 1.86
C LYS A 27 -8.30 21.90 1.46
N THR A 28 -7.35 22.35 0.65
CA THR A 28 -7.31 23.73 0.12
C THR A 28 -8.44 24.02 -0.84
N ASP A 29 -8.96 23.00 -1.50
CA ASP A 29 -9.92 23.11 -2.61
C ASP A 29 -11.35 22.81 -2.13
N LEU A 30 -11.50 22.33 -0.88
CA LEU A 30 -12.79 22.06 -0.23
C LEU A 30 -13.55 23.33 0.18
N GLY A 31 -12.89 24.49 0.22
CA GLY A 31 -13.48 25.76 0.63
C GLY A 31 -13.99 25.71 2.08
N ASP A 32 -15.26 26.07 2.27
CA ASP A 32 -15.93 26.07 3.58
C ASP A 32 -16.49 24.69 3.99
N ASN A 33 -16.40 23.68 3.13
CA ASN A 33 -16.95 22.36 3.42
C ASN A 33 -16.07 21.59 4.42
N ALA A 34 -16.71 20.95 5.39
CA ALA A 34 -16.04 20.04 6.31
C ALA A 34 -15.46 18.83 5.56
N ALA A 35 -14.20 18.50 5.86
CA ALA A 35 -13.54 17.32 5.33
C ALA A 35 -14.18 16.04 5.91
N VAL A 36 -14.28 14.99 5.09
CA VAL A 36 -14.85 13.71 5.51
C VAL A 36 -13.94 13.08 6.59
N PRO A 37 -14.44 12.82 7.82
CA PRO A 37 -13.62 12.37 8.95
C PRO A 37 -13.37 10.86 8.89
N VAL A 38 -12.94 10.33 7.74
CA VAL A 38 -12.72 8.89 7.54
C VAL A 38 -11.26 8.63 7.16
N LYS A 39 -10.66 7.62 7.80
CA LYS A 39 -9.29 7.21 7.53
C LYS A 39 -9.12 5.69 7.55
N LEU A 40 -8.27 5.20 6.65
CA LEU A 40 -7.81 3.82 6.64
C LEU A 40 -6.67 3.62 7.65
N VAL A 41 -6.82 2.62 8.52
CA VAL A 41 -5.76 2.18 9.43
C VAL A 41 -5.21 0.86 8.90
N HIS A 42 -3.95 0.89 8.48
CA HIS A 42 -3.28 -0.27 7.89
C HIS A 42 -2.62 -1.10 9.00
N ILE A 43 -3.23 -2.24 9.35
CA ILE A 43 -2.75 -3.11 10.44
C ILE A 43 -1.33 -3.64 10.22
N ASN A 44 -0.91 -3.82 8.96
CA ASN A 44 0.42 -4.27 8.58
C ASN A 44 1.47 -3.15 8.55
N LYS A 45 1.10 -1.90 8.86
CA LYS A 45 2.00 -0.75 8.92
C LYS A 45 2.17 -0.24 10.36
N CYS A 46 2.18 -1.15 11.33
CA CYS A 46 2.42 -0.91 12.75
C CYS A 46 1.67 0.33 13.31
N PRO A 47 0.33 0.39 13.23
CA PRO A 47 -0.42 1.53 13.72
C PRO A 47 -0.38 1.57 15.26
N VAL A 48 -0.26 2.77 15.83
CA VAL A 48 -0.40 2.97 17.28
C VAL A 48 -1.89 2.99 17.62
N LEU A 49 -2.34 1.96 18.33
CA LEU A 49 -3.71 1.82 18.80
C LEU A 49 -3.70 1.45 20.28
N ALA A 50 -4.55 2.11 21.05
CA ALA A 50 -4.73 1.87 22.46
C ALA A 50 -6.22 1.95 22.82
N GLN A 51 -6.57 1.42 23.99
CA GLN A 51 -7.93 1.54 24.51
C GLN A 51 -8.23 3.01 24.84
N ALA A 52 -9.50 3.42 24.74
CA ALA A 52 -9.90 4.81 24.96
C ALA A 52 -9.52 5.37 26.35
N ASN A 53 -9.47 4.51 27.38
CA ASN A 53 -9.04 4.86 28.74
C ASN A 53 -7.54 5.18 28.86
N THR A 54 -6.74 4.87 27.84
CA THR A 54 -5.31 5.22 27.80
C THR A 54 -5.13 6.73 27.65
N LEU A 55 -6.08 7.41 26.99
CA LEU A 55 -6.15 8.86 26.94
C LEU A 55 -6.95 9.37 28.15
N ARG A 56 -6.23 9.81 29.18
CA ARG A 56 -6.80 10.36 30.41
C ARG A 56 -7.35 11.78 30.17
N PRO A 57 -8.31 12.27 30.98
CA PRO A 57 -8.87 13.61 30.82
C PRO A 57 -7.79 14.71 30.81
N GLU A 58 -6.80 14.64 31.70
CA GLU A 58 -5.70 15.59 31.77
C GLU A 58 -4.82 15.61 30.49
N ASP A 59 -4.66 14.45 29.84
CA ASP A 59 -3.93 14.33 28.58
C ASP A 59 -4.78 14.83 27.39
N ALA A 60 -6.10 14.63 27.44
CA ALA A 60 -7.02 15.16 26.45
C ALA A 60 -7.04 16.70 26.46
N ASP A 61 -7.12 17.31 27.65
CA ASP A 61 -7.06 18.77 27.82
C ASP A 61 -5.72 19.33 27.34
N ARG A 62 -4.61 18.67 27.70
CA ARG A 62 -3.25 19.04 27.23
C ARG A 62 -3.11 18.98 25.71
N LEU A 63 -3.78 18.03 25.06
CA LEU A 63 -3.76 17.87 23.60
C LEU A 63 -4.86 18.68 22.88
N GLY A 64 -5.73 19.38 23.61
CA GLY A 64 -6.85 20.13 23.04
C GLY A 64 -7.95 19.26 22.44
N ILE A 65 -8.10 18.02 22.90
CA ILE A 65 -9.11 17.07 22.40
C ILE A 65 -10.38 17.20 23.23
N ASN A 66 -11.47 17.64 22.60
CA ASN A 66 -12.78 17.70 23.25
C ASN A 66 -13.38 16.29 23.40
N ARG A 67 -13.25 15.71 24.60
CA ARG A 67 -13.74 14.37 24.90
C ARG A 67 -15.26 14.25 24.82
N GLN A 68 -16.00 15.29 25.22
CA GLN A 68 -17.47 15.25 25.20
C GLN A 68 -17.99 15.19 23.76
N HIS A 69 -17.44 16.03 22.88
CA HIS A 69 -17.75 16.00 21.45
C HIS A 69 -17.52 14.62 20.83
N CYS A 70 -16.39 13.97 21.16
CA CYS A 70 -16.11 12.61 20.68
C CYS A 70 -17.13 11.58 21.15
N LEU A 71 -17.64 11.70 22.39
CA LEU A 71 -18.65 10.80 22.94
C LEU A 71 -20.03 11.03 22.30
N ASP A 72 -20.38 12.29 22.05
CA ASP A 72 -21.64 12.66 21.39
C ASP A 72 -21.65 12.12 19.94
N ASN A 73 -20.57 12.32 19.19
CA ASN A 73 -20.40 11.76 17.85
C ASN A 73 -20.43 10.23 17.85
N LEU A 74 -19.80 9.58 18.84
CA LEU A 74 -19.84 8.13 18.98
C LEU A 74 -21.27 7.61 19.20
N LYS A 75 -22.08 8.33 19.98
CA LYS A 75 -23.49 7.97 20.21
C LYS A 75 -24.29 8.09 18.92
N ILE A 76 -24.15 9.19 18.19
CA ILE A 76 -24.82 9.41 16.90
C ILE A 76 -24.45 8.30 15.89
N LEU A 77 -23.17 7.96 15.78
CA LEU A 77 -22.70 6.90 14.88
C LEU A 77 -23.23 5.51 15.26
N ARG A 78 -23.44 5.25 16.55
CA ARG A 78 -24.05 3.98 17.01
C ARG A 78 -25.54 3.91 16.69
N GLU A 79 -26.23 5.03 16.74
CA GLU A 79 -27.66 5.13 16.39
C GLU A 79 -27.89 5.08 14.88
N ASN A 80 -26.86 5.35 14.07
CA ASN A 80 -26.95 5.41 12.60
C ASN A 80 -26.07 4.35 11.91
N PRO A 81 -26.42 3.05 11.98
CA PRO A 81 -25.63 1.96 11.40
C PRO A 81 -25.49 2.05 9.86
N GLN A 82 -26.40 2.75 9.18
CA GLN A 82 -26.35 2.99 7.72
C GLN A 82 -25.07 3.72 7.27
N VAL A 83 -24.42 4.47 8.16
CA VAL A 83 -23.12 5.12 7.87
C VAL A 83 -22.05 4.08 7.53
N ARG A 84 -22.12 2.88 8.11
CA ARG A 84 -21.17 1.80 7.82
C ARG A 84 -21.23 1.38 6.37
N GLU A 85 -22.43 1.21 5.83
CA GLU A 85 -22.64 0.77 4.44
C GLU A 85 -22.12 1.82 3.46
N LYS A 86 -22.42 3.10 3.71
CA LYS A 86 -21.85 4.23 2.94
C LYS A 86 -20.33 4.20 2.93
N VAL A 87 -19.70 4.06 4.10
CA VAL A 87 -18.24 4.03 4.20
C VAL A 87 -17.63 2.83 3.49
N VAL A 88 -18.27 1.66 3.55
CA VAL A 88 -17.81 0.47 2.81
C VAL A 88 -17.91 0.69 1.30
N ALA A 89 -19.01 1.28 0.82
CA ALA A 89 -19.21 1.58 -0.60
C ALA A 89 -18.12 2.52 -1.16
N ILE A 90 -17.77 3.58 -0.41
CA ILE A 90 -16.71 4.53 -0.78
C ILE A 90 -15.39 3.83 -1.14
N PHE A 91 -15.00 2.81 -0.37
CA PHE A 91 -13.73 2.09 -0.57
C PHE A 91 -13.85 0.89 -1.51
N ALA A 92 -15.06 0.38 -1.76
CA ALA A 92 -15.28 -0.74 -2.68
C ALA A 92 -15.20 -0.30 -4.15
N GLU A 93 -15.67 0.90 -4.45
CA GLU A 93 -15.81 1.44 -5.81
C GLU A 93 -14.72 2.45 -6.17
N ALA A 94 -13.58 2.43 -5.47
CA ALA A 94 -12.47 3.30 -5.82
C ALA A 94 -12.08 3.06 -7.29
N GLU A 95 -12.13 4.11 -8.12
CA GLU A 95 -11.76 3.99 -9.53
C GLU A 95 -10.37 3.34 -9.65
N PRO A 96 -10.22 2.31 -10.50
CA PRO A 96 -8.93 1.69 -10.70
C PRO A 96 -7.99 2.72 -11.32
N PHE A 97 -7.01 3.14 -10.52
CA PHE A 97 -5.87 3.93 -11.00
C PHE A 97 -5.36 3.32 -12.30
N THR A 98 -5.21 4.13 -13.35
CA THR A 98 -4.71 3.64 -14.64
C THR A 98 -3.32 3.05 -14.41
N PRO A 99 -3.12 1.73 -14.56
CA PRO A 99 -1.85 1.12 -14.23
C PRO A 99 -0.75 1.71 -15.10
N SER A 100 0.34 2.16 -14.49
CA SER A 100 1.48 2.66 -15.26
C SER A 100 2.06 1.53 -16.11
N ASP A 101 2.43 1.82 -17.36
CA ASP A 101 3.14 0.88 -18.23
C ASP A 101 4.56 0.53 -17.73
N ASN A 102 5.10 1.35 -16.84
CA ASN A 102 6.42 1.11 -16.25
C ASN A 102 6.36 -0.03 -15.23
N VAL A 103 7.02 -1.15 -15.54
CA VAL A 103 7.06 -2.34 -14.68
C VAL A 103 7.59 -2.05 -13.27
N ASP A 104 8.47 -1.05 -13.10
CA ASP A 104 9.00 -0.68 -11.79
C ASP A 104 7.91 -0.08 -10.87
N ALA A 105 6.83 0.47 -11.44
CA ALA A 105 5.68 1.02 -10.71
C ALA A 105 4.57 -0.01 -10.44
N GLN A 106 4.69 -1.23 -10.96
CA GLN A 106 3.64 -2.25 -10.92
C GLN A 106 3.74 -3.22 -9.72
N LEU A 107 4.50 -2.87 -8.68
CA LEU A 107 4.66 -3.72 -7.49
C LEU A 107 3.31 -4.06 -6.82
N TYR A 108 2.39 -3.10 -6.79
CA TYR A 108 1.08 -3.28 -6.15
C TYR A 108 -0.03 -3.79 -7.10
N ASN A 109 0.30 -4.15 -8.35
CA ASN A 109 -0.69 -4.69 -9.31
C ASN A 109 -1.13 -6.13 -9.02
N GLY A 110 -0.59 -6.75 -7.96
CA GLY A 110 -0.94 -8.11 -7.56
C GLY A 110 0.25 -8.86 -6.99
N PHE A 111 -0.07 -9.88 -6.20
CA PHE A 111 0.93 -10.80 -5.65
C PHE A 111 1.34 -11.85 -6.68
N PHE A 112 2.60 -12.29 -6.61
CA PHE A 112 3.11 -13.37 -7.47
C PHE A 112 2.63 -14.74 -6.98
N SER A 113 2.35 -15.63 -7.95
CA SER A 113 2.00 -17.01 -7.69
C SER A 113 3.15 -17.77 -7.02
N ASP A 114 2.85 -18.88 -6.34
CA ASP A 114 3.85 -19.72 -5.69
C ASP A 114 4.84 -20.30 -6.72
N ALA A 115 4.35 -20.65 -7.92
CA ALA A 115 5.17 -21.09 -9.04
C ALA A 115 6.14 -19.98 -9.51
N ASP A 116 5.64 -18.75 -9.69
CA ASP A 116 6.48 -17.61 -10.07
C ASP A 116 7.51 -17.27 -8.97
N ARG A 117 7.16 -17.43 -7.69
CA ARG A 117 8.11 -17.23 -6.59
C ARG A 117 9.23 -18.28 -6.60
N ALA A 118 8.90 -19.55 -6.86
CA ALA A 118 9.91 -20.60 -7.00
C ALA A 118 10.82 -20.33 -8.20
N ALA A 119 10.24 -19.94 -9.34
CA ALA A 119 10.97 -19.56 -10.54
C ALA A 119 11.90 -18.36 -10.29
N MET A 120 11.43 -17.31 -9.62
CA MET A 120 12.25 -16.16 -9.22
C MET A 120 13.39 -16.53 -8.28
N LYS A 121 13.19 -17.54 -7.41
CA LYS A 121 14.26 -18.06 -6.55
C LYS A 121 15.36 -18.74 -7.37
N ILE A 122 14.99 -19.55 -8.36
CA ILE A 122 15.97 -20.17 -9.28
C ILE A 122 16.77 -19.09 -10.00
N VAL A 123 16.12 -18.02 -10.47
CA VAL A 123 16.80 -16.87 -11.09
C VAL A 123 17.80 -16.19 -10.14
N LEU A 124 17.47 -16.06 -8.85
CA LEU A 124 18.36 -15.46 -7.86
C LEU A 124 19.58 -16.35 -7.54
N GLU A 125 19.41 -17.66 -7.54
CA GLU A 125 20.49 -18.64 -7.26
C GLU A 125 21.34 -18.94 -8.50
N THR A 126 20.81 -18.67 -9.70
CA THR A 126 21.52 -18.89 -10.97
C THR A 126 22.59 -17.82 -11.17
N GLU A 127 23.81 -18.26 -11.49
CA GLU A 127 24.89 -17.32 -11.79
C GLU A 127 24.54 -16.43 -12.99
N PRO A 128 24.92 -15.14 -12.97
CA PRO A 128 24.54 -14.18 -14.02
C PRO A 128 24.91 -14.59 -15.45
N ARG A 129 25.95 -15.40 -15.62
CA ARG A 129 26.40 -15.94 -16.91
C ARG A 129 25.45 -16.98 -17.51
N ASN A 130 24.68 -17.68 -16.67
CA ASN A 130 23.78 -18.75 -17.08
C ASN A 130 22.32 -18.26 -17.22
N LEU A 131 22.02 -17.04 -16.76
CA LEU A 131 20.69 -16.41 -16.90
C LEU A 131 20.17 -16.31 -18.36
N PRO A 132 20.98 -16.10 -19.41
CA PRO A 132 20.50 -16.15 -20.78
C PRO A 132 20.06 -17.55 -21.24
N ALA A 133 20.67 -18.60 -20.69
CA ALA A 133 20.43 -20.00 -21.06
C ALA A 133 19.33 -20.66 -20.22
N LEU A 134 18.80 -19.94 -19.23
CA LEU A 134 17.80 -20.42 -18.31
C LEU A 134 16.42 -20.34 -18.97
N ASP A 135 15.87 -21.49 -19.34
CA ASP A 135 14.52 -21.60 -19.91
C ASP A 135 13.50 -21.80 -18.80
N ILE A 136 12.89 -20.71 -18.34
CA ILE A 136 11.87 -20.68 -17.30
C ILE A 136 10.65 -19.95 -17.83
N THR A 137 9.50 -20.60 -17.70
CA THR A 137 8.21 -20.01 -18.02
C THR A 137 7.64 -19.29 -16.80
N PHE A 138 7.29 -18.02 -16.98
CA PHE A 138 6.59 -17.21 -15.97
C PHE A 138 5.11 -17.09 -16.32
N VAL A 139 4.25 -17.13 -15.32
CA VAL A 139 2.82 -16.86 -15.50
C VAL A 139 2.57 -15.36 -15.52
N ASP A 140 3.30 -14.62 -14.68
CA ASP A 140 3.19 -13.17 -14.58
C ASP A 140 4.04 -12.43 -15.62
N LYS A 141 3.37 -11.71 -16.53
CA LYS A 141 3.99 -10.92 -17.62
C LYS A 141 4.97 -9.85 -17.13
N ARG A 142 4.92 -9.45 -15.85
CA ARG A 142 5.85 -8.47 -15.26
C ARG A 142 7.26 -9.06 -15.14
N ILE A 143 7.38 -10.36 -14.90
CA ILE A 143 8.67 -10.98 -14.52
C ILE A 143 9.69 -10.93 -15.66
N GLU A 144 9.27 -11.12 -16.91
CA GLU A 144 10.17 -11.01 -18.07
C GLU A 144 10.79 -9.61 -18.18
N LYS A 145 9.96 -8.57 -18.05
CA LYS A 145 10.41 -7.17 -18.08
C LYS A 145 11.30 -6.84 -16.87
N LEU A 146 10.95 -7.35 -15.68
CA LEU A 146 11.76 -7.19 -14.48
C LEU A 146 13.12 -7.89 -14.62
N LEU A 147 13.17 -9.09 -15.19
CA LEU A 147 14.40 -9.85 -15.41
C LEU A 147 15.32 -9.15 -16.43
N PHE A 148 14.75 -8.62 -17.51
CA PHE A 148 15.49 -7.80 -18.47
C PHE A 148 16.11 -6.58 -17.79
N ASN A 149 15.31 -5.80 -17.06
CA ASN A 149 15.79 -4.61 -16.34
C ASN A 149 16.83 -4.97 -15.27
N TYR A 150 16.64 -6.08 -14.56
CA TYR A 150 17.57 -6.58 -13.54
C TYR A 150 18.94 -6.90 -14.14
N ARG A 151 18.96 -7.71 -15.20
CA ARG A 151 20.19 -8.09 -15.90
C ARG A 151 20.87 -6.85 -16.46
N ALA A 152 20.07 -5.94 -16.99
CA ALA A 152 20.57 -4.71 -17.57
C ALA A 152 21.27 -3.81 -16.56
N ARG A 153 20.59 -3.53 -15.45
CA ARG A 153 21.10 -2.61 -14.44
C ARG A 153 22.30 -3.18 -13.67
N ASN A 154 22.34 -4.49 -13.43
CA ASN A 154 23.34 -5.10 -12.54
C ASN A 154 24.53 -5.76 -13.28
N PHE A 155 24.34 -6.23 -14.52
CA PHE A 155 25.39 -6.96 -15.26
C PHE A 155 25.59 -6.44 -16.70
N PRO A 156 25.85 -5.12 -16.90
CA PRO A 156 25.94 -4.51 -18.23
C PRO A 156 27.07 -5.10 -19.10
N GLY A 157 28.21 -5.45 -18.50
CA GLY A 157 29.39 -5.96 -19.23
C GLY A 157 29.27 -7.40 -19.75
N ARG A 158 28.21 -8.13 -19.41
CA ARG A 158 28.05 -9.56 -19.77
C ARG A 158 26.96 -9.80 -20.83
N TRP A 159 26.39 -8.73 -21.41
CA TRP A 159 25.22 -8.79 -22.30
C TRP A 159 25.44 -8.16 -23.68
N ILE A 160 26.65 -7.74 -24.08
CA ILE A 160 26.79 -7.05 -25.38
C ILE A 160 26.66 -8.06 -26.54
N MET A 161 25.42 -8.42 -26.87
CA MET A 161 24.98 -9.00 -28.12
C MET A 161 24.37 -7.86 -28.97
N PRO A 162 24.82 -7.65 -30.23
CA PRO A 162 24.47 -6.49 -31.03
C PRO A 162 22.96 -6.27 -31.27
N SER A 163 22.14 -7.33 -31.25
CA SER A 163 20.71 -7.28 -31.59
C SER A 163 19.79 -6.80 -30.46
N SER A 164 20.24 -6.78 -29.20
CA SER A 164 19.44 -6.36 -28.03
C SER A 164 19.64 -4.90 -27.61
N ASN A 165 20.53 -4.16 -28.30
CA ASN A 165 20.94 -2.80 -27.92
C ASN A 165 19.91 -1.70 -28.25
N ALA A 166 18.92 -1.97 -29.11
CA ALA A 166 17.91 -0.98 -29.49
C ALA A 166 16.99 -0.58 -28.31
N GLY A 167 16.55 -1.54 -27.49
CA GLY A 167 15.70 -1.26 -26.32
C GLY A 167 16.45 -0.66 -25.14
N TRP A 168 17.71 -1.04 -24.95
CA TRP A 168 18.58 -0.58 -23.86
C TRP A 168 18.97 0.90 -23.96
N SER A 169 19.33 1.34 -25.16
CA SER A 169 19.73 2.74 -25.43
C SER A 169 18.63 3.73 -25.01
N THR A 170 17.37 3.29 -25.15
CA THR A 170 16.15 4.04 -24.83
C THR A 170 15.80 3.93 -23.33
N ALA A 171 15.87 2.74 -22.73
CA ALA A 171 15.52 2.50 -21.32
C ALA A 171 16.57 3.01 -20.31
N ALA A 172 17.86 2.96 -20.65
CA ALA A 172 18.94 3.45 -19.78
C ALA A 172 18.95 4.99 -19.66
N ARG A 173 18.34 5.70 -20.60
CA ARG A 173 18.23 7.16 -20.60
C ARG A 173 17.11 7.68 -19.68
N SER A 174 16.15 6.83 -19.30
CA SER A 174 14.93 7.23 -18.59
C SER A 174 14.86 6.82 -17.10
N SER A 175 15.71 5.94 -16.57
CA SER A 175 15.54 5.42 -15.21
C SER A 175 16.82 5.12 -14.42
N ARG A 176 17.03 5.87 -13.32
CA ARG A 176 17.95 5.58 -12.20
C ARG A 176 17.23 6.00 -10.89
N PRO A 177 17.35 5.32 -9.72
CA PRO A 177 17.47 3.90 -9.34
C PRO A 177 16.21 3.40 -8.57
N SER A 178 15.89 2.10 -8.40
CA SER A 178 16.31 1.24 -7.27
C SER A 178 15.53 -0.10 -7.28
N PHE A 179 15.99 -1.08 -8.06
CA PHE A 179 15.34 -2.40 -8.20
C PHE A 179 15.55 -3.31 -6.97
N TYR A 180 16.67 -3.13 -6.24
CA TYR A 180 17.03 -3.96 -5.09
C TYR A 180 15.95 -3.98 -3.98
N LYS A 181 15.17 -2.90 -3.85
CA LYS A 181 14.12 -2.78 -2.83
C LYS A 181 12.90 -3.65 -3.15
N VAL A 182 12.51 -3.74 -4.42
CA VAL A 182 11.27 -4.41 -4.84
C VAL A 182 11.36 -5.93 -4.64
N MET A 183 12.50 -6.53 -4.97
CA MET A 183 12.68 -7.99 -4.90
C MET A 183 12.93 -8.48 -3.46
N GLN A 184 13.69 -7.74 -2.63
CA GLN A 184 13.90 -8.13 -1.24
C GLN A 184 12.67 -7.94 -0.34
N MET A 185 11.81 -6.96 -0.63
CA MET A 185 10.64 -6.66 0.20
C MET A 185 9.55 -7.74 0.05
N ASN A 186 9.38 -8.32 -1.14
CA ASN A 186 8.44 -9.43 -1.36
C ASN A 186 8.89 -10.76 -0.74
N CYS A 187 10.20 -11.04 -0.64
CA CYS A 187 10.69 -12.23 0.05
C CYS A 187 10.74 -12.09 1.59
N ARG A 188 11.01 -10.90 2.14
CA ARG A 188 11.12 -10.70 3.61
C ARG A 188 9.78 -10.60 4.34
N CYS A 189 8.70 -10.15 3.70
CA CYS A 189 7.39 -10.02 4.36
C CYS A 189 6.80 -11.34 4.90
N TRP A 190 7.36 -12.50 4.54
CA TRP A 190 6.86 -13.80 4.99
C TRP A 190 7.81 -14.58 5.92
N HIS A 191 9.09 -14.23 6.03
CA HIS A 191 10.00 -14.89 6.98
C HIS A 191 9.76 -14.49 8.45
N ASN A 192 8.89 -13.50 8.71
CA ASN A 192 8.48 -13.09 10.05
C ASN A 192 7.10 -13.61 10.49
N ASN A 193 6.65 -14.75 9.95
CA ASN A 193 5.65 -15.57 10.65
C ASN A 193 6.35 -16.38 11.75
N MET A 194 6.81 -15.70 12.80
CA MET A 194 7.22 -16.38 14.03
C MET A 194 5.96 -16.87 14.77
N PRO A 195 5.91 -18.12 15.24
CA PRO A 195 4.84 -18.59 16.08
C PRO A 195 4.83 -17.79 17.40
N ILE A 196 3.67 -17.25 17.75
CA ILE A 196 3.40 -16.56 19.02
C ILE A 196 3.59 -17.58 20.15
N THR A 197 4.82 -17.73 20.63
CA THR A 197 5.10 -18.42 21.88
C THR A 197 4.97 -17.41 23.00
N LYS A 198 4.02 -17.70 23.90
CA LYS A 198 3.73 -16.93 25.11
C LYS A 198 5.01 -16.70 25.91
N ARG A 199 5.53 -15.47 25.93
CA ARG A 199 6.38 -14.99 27.02
C ARG A 199 5.73 -13.78 27.68
N LYS A 200 5.20 -14.05 28.88
CA LYS A 200 4.90 -13.08 29.94
C LYS A 200 6.04 -12.08 30.04
N TRP A 201 5.76 -10.81 29.76
CA TRP A 201 6.56 -9.72 30.29
C TRP A 201 5.91 -9.30 31.61
N ARG A 202 6.59 -9.62 32.71
CA ARG A 202 6.32 -9.08 34.04
C ARG A 202 6.98 -7.70 34.10
N CYS A 203 6.30 -6.74 34.74
CA CYS A 203 6.74 -5.37 34.97
C CYS A 203 8.16 -5.26 35.54
#